data_AF-A0A350I9H4-F1
#
_entry.id   AF-A0A350I9H4-F1
#
_cell.length_a   1.000
_cell.length_b   1.000
_cell.length_c   1.000
_cell.angle_alpha   90.00
_cell.angle_beta   90.00
_cell.angle_gamma   90.00
#
_symmetry.space_group_name_H-M   'P 1'
#
loop_
_entity.id
_entity.type
_entity.pdbx_description
1 polymer ?
#
loop_
_entity_poly.entity_id
_entity_poly.type
_entity_poly.pdbx_seq_one_letter_code
_entity_poly.pdbx_strand_id
1 'polypeptide(L)'
;MPIELNDEAKTGNGRMLIEFLDKAQLSLKEHSEVLIDEIYYDPDPSLSKMSMKFTMGTARFASGRLGLVNKANIDIKTPTASIAVRGTDFTTTVDELGRSL
;
A
#
# COMPACT_ATOMS: atom_id res chain seq x y z
N MET A 1 6.42 -10.44 -12.48
CA MET A 1 7.66 -10.14 -11.75
C MET A 1 7.29 -9.98 -10.29
N PRO A 2 8.12 -10.46 -9.34
CA PRO A 2 7.89 -10.19 -7.93
C PRO A 2 8.06 -8.69 -7.67
N ILE A 3 7.34 -8.18 -6.67
CA ILE A 3 7.55 -6.83 -6.14
C ILE A 3 8.66 -6.91 -5.10
N GLU A 4 9.62 -6.00 -5.18
CA GLU A 4 10.79 -5.95 -4.31
C GLU A 4 10.83 -4.67 -3.45
N LEU A 5 11.82 -4.63 -2.55
CA LEU A 5 12.10 -3.50 -1.69
C LEU A 5 12.46 -2.26 -2.51
N ASN A 6 11.87 -1.11 -2.17
CA ASN A 6 12.03 0.17 -2.87
C ASN A 6 11.47 0.21 -4.30
N ASP A 7 10.54 -0.70 -4.63
CA ASP A 7 9.82 -0.61 -5.90
C ASP A 7 8.92 0.63 -5.94
N GLU A 8 8.88 1.26 -7.11
CA GLU A 8 8.06 2.43 -7.37
C GLU A 8 6.99 2.11 -8.42
N ALA A 9 5.72 2.35 -8.05
CA ALA A 9 4.57 2.16 -8.92
C ALA A 9 3.99 3.52 -9.31
N LYS A 10 3.99 3.82 -10.61
CA LYS A 10 3.51 5.08 -11.20
C LYS A 10 2.48 4.83 -12.28
N THR A 11 1.40 5.59 -12.27
CA THR A 11 0.38 5.59 -13.32
C THR A 11 0.27 6.95 -13.99
N GLY A 12 0.16 6.96 -15.32
CA GLY A 12 -0.26 8.13 -16.09
C GLY A 12 -1.78 8.12 -16.29
N ASN A 13 -2.24 8.13 -17.54
CA ASN A 13 -3.66 8.01 -17.89
C ASN A 13 -4.22 6.58 -17.76
N GLY A 14 -3.43 5.65 -17.19
CA GLY A 14 -3.79 4.26 -17.00
C GLY A 14 -4.06 3.95 -15.54
N ARG A 15 -4.55 2.73 -15.28
CA ARG A 15 -4.73 2.21 -13.92
C ARG A 15 -3.84 0.99 -13.73
N MET A 16 -3.48 0.73 -12.48
CA MET A 16 -2.64 -0.41 -12.13
C MET A 16 -3.28 -1.21 -11.00
N LEU A 17 -3.20 -2.53 -11.09
CA LEU A 17 -3.51 -3.44 -10.01
C LEU A 17 -2.27 -4.26 -9.71
N ILE A 18 -1.80 -4.19 -8.48
CA ILE A 18 -0.70 -4.99 -7.96
C ILE A 18 -1.31 -6.04 -7.03
N GLU A 19 -1.05 -7.31 -7.30
CA GLU A 19 -1.37 -8.42 -6.39
C GLU A 19 -0.08 -8.91 -5.73
N PHE A 20 -0.09 -8.88 -4.41
CA PHE A 20 1.02 -9.31 -3.56
C PHE A 20 0.97 -10.83 -3.28
N LEU A 21 2.07 -11.39 -2.76
CA LEU A 21 2.18 -12.83 -2.51
C LEU A 21 1.16 -13.34 -1.49
N ASP A 22 0.80 -12.53 -0.50
CA ASP A 22 -0.20 -12.84 0.52
C ASP A 22 -1.65 -12.63 0.03
N LYS A 23 -1.85 -12.31 -1.26
CA LYS A 23 -3.12 -11.92 -1.86
C LYS A 23 -3.63 -10.54 -1.44
N ALA A 24 -2.80 -9.69 -0.86
CA ALA A 24 -3.13 -8.27 -0.77
C ALA A 24 -3.21 -7.67 -2.18
N GLN A 25 -4.07 -6.67 -2.35
CA GLN A 25 -4.23 -5.97 -3.60
C GLN A 25 -4.06 -4.47 -3.39
N LEU A 26 -3.22 -3.86 -4.22
CA LEU A 26 -3.07 -2.43 -4.33
C LEU A 26 -3.57 -1.97 -5.70
N SER A 27 -4.65 -1.21 -5.70
CA SER A 27 -5.21 -0.60 -6.89
C SER A 27 -4.84 0.88 -6.95
N LEU A 28 -4.23 1.29 -8.05
CA LEU A 28 -3.86 2.68 -8.34
C LEU A 28 -4.75 3.21 -9.47
N LYS A 29 -5.35 4.37 -9.23
CA LYS A 29 -6.04 5.13 -10.30
C LYS A 29 -5.03 5.82 -11.21
N GLU A 30 -5.54 6.60 -12.16
CA GLU A 30 -4.74 7.51 -12.98
C GLU A 30 -3.99 8.53 -12.10
N HIS A 31 -2.79 8.92 -12.53
CA HIS A 31 -1.95 9.92 -11.85
C HIS A 31 -1.64 9.60 -10.38
N SER A 32 -1.35 8.33 -10.09
CA SER A 32 -0.99 7.86 -8.76
C SER A 32 0.48 7.44 -8.69
N GLU A 33 1.08 7.65 -7.53
CA GLU A 33 2.46 7.26 -7.24
C GLU A 33 2.56 6.65 -5.84
N VAL A 34 3.20 5.48 -5.77
CA VAL A 34 3.46 4.73 -4.56
C VAL A 34 4.90 4.25 -4.55
N LEU A 35 5.55 4.45 -3.41
CA LEU A 35 6.79 3.78 -3.05
C LEU A 35 6.49 2.60 -2.12
N ILE A 36 6.97 1.43 -2.49
CA ILE A 36 6.88 0.20 -1.70
C ILE A 36 8.19 0.10 -0.93
N ASP A 37 8.16 0.50 0.34
CA ASP A 37 9.35 0.66 1.17
C ASP A 37 9.84 -0.69 1.70
N GLU A 38 8.96 -1.45 2.38
CA GLU A 38 9.30 -2.75 2.95
C GLU A 38 8.19 -3.77 2.69
N ILE A 39 8.56 -4.97 2.23
CA ILE A 39 7.68 -6.14 2.23
C ILE A 39 8.49 -7.33 2.73
N TYR A 40 8.05 -7.89 3.85
CA TYR A 40 8.66 -9.07 4.47
C TYR A 40 7.58 -10.09 4.80
N TYR A 41 7.71 -11.29 4.21
CA TYR A 41 6.83 -12.42 4.46
C TYR A 41 7.56 -13.45 5.32
N ASP A 42 7.06 -13.66 6.53
CA ASP A 42 7.58 -14.63 7.48
C ASP A 42 6.64 -15.85 7.55
N PRO A 43 7.17 -17.08 7.73
CA PRO A 43 6.35 -18.24 8.02
C PRO A 43 5.40 -18.06 9.22
N ASP A 44 5.80 -17.27 10.23
CA ASP A 44 4.90 -16.74 11.26
C ASP A 44 4.26 -15.44 10.75
N PRO A 45 2.95 -15.43 10.41
CA PRO A 45 2.33 -14.25 9.83
C PRO A 45 2.28 -13.04 10.80
N SER A 46 2.48 -13.26 12.10
CA SER A 46 2.57 -12.18 13.10
C SER A 46 3.89 -11.39 13.03
N LEU A 47 4.91 -11.92 12.35
CA LEU A 47 6.22 -11.28 12.13
C LEU A 47 6.36 -10.67 10.73
N SER A 48 5.42 -10.96 9.84
CA SER A 48 5.38 -10.37 8.50
C SER A 48 5.11 -8.86 8.58
N LYS A 49 5.68 -8.08 7.66
CA LYS A 49 5.60 -6.61 7.63
C LYS A 49 5.37 -6.07 6.23
N MET A 50 4.68 -4.94 6.16
CA MET A 50 4.48 -4.18 4.94
C MET A 50 4.53 -2.68 5.26
N SER A 51 5.40 -1.94 4.58
CA SER A 51 5.52 -0.48 4.65
C SER A 51 5.37 0.10 3.25
N MET A 52 4.46 1.06 3.08
CA MET A 52 4.26 1.75 1.81
C MET A 52 4.07 3.25 2.03
N LYS A 53 4.52 4.05 1.07
CA LYS A 53 4.33 5.49 1.04
C LYS A 53 3.60 5.91 -0.23
N PHE A 54 2.40 6.46 -0.05
CA PHE A 54 1.57 7.03 -1.09
C PHE A 54 1.92 8.50 -1.24
N THR A 55 2.53 8.91 -2.35
CA THR A 55 2.99 10.28 -2.54
C THR A 55 1.95 11.16 -3.21
N MET A 56 1.19 10.63 -4.18
CA MET A 56 0.11 11.35 -4.85
C MET A 56 -0.95 10.41 -5.44
N GLY A 57 -2.12 10.98 -5.73
CA GLY A 57 -3.21 10.34 -6.47
C GLY A 57 -4.14 9.54 -5.56
N THR A 58 -4.97 8.68 -6.17
CA THR A 58 -5.90 7.81 -5.44
C THR A 58 -5.43 6.37 -5.47
N ALA A 59 -5.45 5.73 -4.31
CA ALA A 59 -5.17 4.31 -4.18
C ALA A 59 -6.16 3.62 -3.25
N ARG A 60 -6.43 2.34 -3.54
CA ARG A 60 -7.16 1.43 -2.66
C ARG A 60 -6.26 0.27 -2.32
N PHE A 61 -6.10 -0.01 -1.04
CA PHE A 61 -5.42 -1.20 -0.57
C PHE A 61 -6.43 -2.12 0.11
N ALA A 62 -6.48 -3.37 -0.35
CA ALA A 62 -7.21 -4.45 0.28
C ALA A 62 -6.18 -5.47 0.83
N SER A 63 -6.22 -5.71 2.13
CA SER A 63 -5.32 -6.63 2.80
C SER A 63 -5.59 -8.07 2.37
N GLY A 64 -4.51 -8.83 2.18
CA GLY A 64 -4.57 -10.26 1.94
C GLY A 64 -4.61 -11.04 3.24
N ARG A 65 -3.96 -12.21 3.24
CA ARG A 65 -3.87 -13.10 4.39
C ARG A 65 -3.15 -12.44 5.57
N LEU A 66 -2.26 -11.46 5.35
CA LEU A 66 -1.61 -10.70 6.43
C LEU A 66 -2.59 -9.86 7.25
N GLY A 67 -3.70 -9.42 6.65
CA GLY A 67 -4.75 -8.67 7.36
C GLY A 67 -5.48 -9.47 8.44
N LEU A 68 -5.26 -10.79 8.50
CA LEU A 68 -5.86 -11.71 9.47
C LEU A 68 -5.04 -11.89 10.75
N VAL A 69 -3.74 -11.53 10.76
CA VAL A 69 -2.84 -12.02 11.83
C VAL A 69 -2.18 -10.91 12.66
N ASN A 70 -1.83 -9.74 12.11
CA ASN A 70 -1.55 -8.55 12.93
C ASN A 70 -1.54 -7.26 12.10
N LYS A 71 -2.59 -6.44 12.23
CA LYS A 71 -2.73 -5.19 11.47
C LYS A 71 -1.71 -4.12 11.87
N ALA A 72 -1.06 -4.27 13.02
CA ALA A 72 -0.02 -3.35 13.48
C ALA A 72 1.25 -3.37 12.61
N ASN A 73 1.40 -4.38 11.74
CA ASN A 73 2.59 -4.54 10.90
C ASN A 73 2.42 -3.98 9.48
N ILE A 74 1.28 -3.33 9.20
CA ILE A 74 1.03 -2.63 7.94
C ILE A 74 1.14 -1.13 8.23
N ASP A 75 2.25 -0.52 7.81
CA ASP A 75 2.48 0.92 7.93
C ASP A 75 2.27 1.59 6.57
N ILE A 76 1.35 2.55 6.54
CA ILE A 76 1.00 3.25 5.31
C ILE A 76 1.08 4.75 5.57
N LYS A 77 1.92 5.42 4.80
CA LYS A 77 2.21 6.84 4.97
C LYS A 77 1.82 7.64 3.74
N THR A 78 1.36 8.84 3.97
CA THR A 78 1.24 9.91 2.97
C THR A 78 2.12 11.08 3.41
N PRO A 79 2.35 12.11 2.57
CA PRO A 79 3.13 13.28 2.97
C PRO A 79 2.57 13.99 4.20
N THR A 80 1.26 13.98 4.40
CA THR A 80 0.61 14.69 5.50
C THR A 80 0.06 13.82 6.62
N ALA A 81 -0.01 12.50 6.45
CA ALA A 81 -0.66 11.62 7.43
C ALA A 81 -0.04 10.23 7.49
N SER A 82 -0.20 9.57 8.63
CA SER A 82 -0.01 8.12 8.77
C SER A 82 -1.38 7.46 8.83
N ILE A 83 -1.59 6.44 8.00
CA ILE A 83 -2.84 5.70 7.88
C ILE A 83 -2.72 4.43 8.72
N ALA A 84 -3.40 4.42 9.87
CA ALA A 84 -3.54 3.22 10.68
C ALA A 84 -4.64 2.32 10.10
N VAL A 85 -4.26 1.18 9.55
CA VAL A 85 -5.20 0.23 8.94
C VAL A 85 -5.89 -0.59 10.04
N ARG A 86 -7.10 -0.17 10.45
CA ARG A 86 -7.93 -0.95 11.39
C ARG A 86 -8.80 -2.00 10.69
N GLY A 87 -9.14 -1.76 9.41
CA GLY A 87 -9.96 -2.61 8.54
C GLY A 87 -9.14 -3.61 7.73
N THR A 88 -9.73 -4.16 6.67
CA THR A 88 -9.05 -5.01 5.67
C THR A 88 -9.06 -4.37 4.28
N ASP A 89 -9.60 -3.16 4.17
CA ASP A 89 -9.76 -2.43 2.93
C ASP A 89 -9.84 -0.94 3.26
N PHE A 90 -9.04 -0.12 2.59
CA PHE A 90 -9.15 1.32 2.69
C PHE A 90 -8.81 1.99 1.36
N THR A 91 -9.33 3.19 1.17
CA THR A 91 -9.01 4.05 0.04
C THR A 91 -8.45 5.36 0.58
N THR A 92 -7.39 5.87 -0.03
CA THR A 92 -6.82 7.17 0.30
C THR A 92 -6.63 7.97 -0.98
N THR A 93 -6.81 9.29 -0.89
CA THR A 93 -6.44 10.22 -1.95
C THR A 93 -5.46 11.24 -1.41
N VAL A 94 -4.35 11.43 -2.11
CA VAL A 94 -3.34 12.43 -1.81
C VAL A 94 -3.32 13.43 -2.96
N ASP A 95 -3.58 14.71 -2.67
CA ASP A 95 -3.51 15.76 -3.68
C ASP A 95 -2.04 16.10 -4.02
N GLU A 96 -1.83 16.88 -5.09
CA GLU A 96 -0.48 17.28 -5.54
C GLU A 96 0.29 18.14 -4.52
N LEU A 97 -0.40 18.65 -3.50
CA LEU A 97 0.19 19.40 -2.37
C LEU A 97 0.47 18.49 -1.16
N GLY A 98 0.26 17.18 -1.31
CA GLY A 98 0.50 16.16 -0.31
C GLY A 98 -0.63 15.97 0.70
N ARG A 99 -1.74 16.71 0.60
CA ARG A 99 -2.86 16.63 1.55
C ARG A 99 -3.65 15.36 1.33
N SER A 100 -3.98 14.68 2.43
CA SER A 100 -4.70 13.41 2.40
C SER A 100 -6.17 13.58 2.78
N LEU A 101 -7.05 12.88 2.07
CA LEU A 101 -8.50 12.82 2.31
C LEU A 101 -8.97 11.37 2.58
#